data_AF-A0A7V7X645-F1
#
_entry.id   AF-A0A7V7X645-F1
#
_cell.length_a   1.000
_cell.length_b   1.000
_cell.length_c   1.000
_cell.angle_alpha   90.00
_cell.angle_beta   90.00
_cell.angle_gamma   90.00
#
_symmetry.space_group_name_H-M   'P 1'
#
loop_
_entity.id
_entity.type
_entity.pdbx_description
1 polymer ?
#
loop_
_entity_poly.entity_id
_entity_poly.type
_entity_poly.pdbx_seq_one_letter_code
_entity_poly.pdbx_strand_id
1 'polypeptide(L)' 'MISIERCKEILNRGERKYSDEEIQKLREQYYKLAAIEIELLKHGMLNDLRPQLCLQPKEI' A
#
# COMPACT_ATOMS: atom_id res chain seq x y z
N MET A 1 6.23 9.52 3.56
CA MET A 1 6.41 8.06 3.69
C MET A 1 5.89 7.63 5.06
N ILE A 2 5.13 6.55 5.14
CA ILE A 2 4.68 5.96 6.40
C ILE A 2 5.89 5.39 7.18
N SER A 3 5.88 5.52 8.50
CA SER A 3 6.95 5.00 9.36
C SER A 3 6.89 3.46 9.44
N ILE A 4 8.02 2.84 9.79
CA ILE A 4 8.07 1.37 9.89
C ILE A 4 7.23 0.89 11.09
N GLU A 5 7.21 1.66 12.17
CA GLU A 5 6.41 1.41 13.37
C GLU A 5 4.92 1.40 13.03
N ARG A 6 4.48 2.35 12.20
CA ARG A 6 3.10 2.40 11.76
C ARG A 6 2.76 1.24 10.82
N CYS A 7 3.70 0.81 9.97
CA CYS A 7 3.51 -0.41 9.17
C CYS A 7 3.37 -1.65 10.07
N LYS A 8 4.18 -1.76 11.13
CA LYS A 8 4.08 -2.85 12.11
C LYS A 8 2.72 -2.88 12.78
N GLU A 9 2.24 -1.73 13.27
CA GLU A 9 0.92 -1.61 13.89
C GLU A 9 -0.20 -2.07 12.94
N ILE A 10 -0.16 -1.64 11.68
CA ILE A 10 -1.22 -1.96 10.70
C ILE A 10 -1.17 -3.43 10.28
N LEU A 11 0.00 -3.91 9.85
CA LEU A 11 0.16 -5.25 9.28
C LEU A 11 -0.01 -6.35 10.32
N ASN A 12 0.36 -6.08 11.57
CA ASN A 12 0.23 -7.04 12.67
C ASN A 12 -1.04 -6.83 13.50
N ARG A 13 -2.00 -6.01 13.05
CA ARG A 13 -3.29 -5.83 13.72
C ARG A 13 -4.20 -7.06 13.62
N GLY A 14 -4.09 -7.80 12.52
CA GLY A 14 -4.88 -9.02 12.28
C GLY A 14 -4.26 -10.29 12.87
N GLU A 15 -4.83 -11.43 12.49
CA GLU A 15 -4.31 -12.76 12.86
C GLU A 15 -2.96 -13.05 12.21
N ARG A 16 -2.73 -12.52 11.00
CA ARG A 16 -1.44 -12.63 10.33
C ARG A 16 -0.43 -11.72 11.01
N LYS A 17 0.70 -12.29 11.38
CA LYS A 17 1.87 -11.56 11.87
C LYS A 17 2.96 -11.63 10.81
N TYR A 18 3.59 -10.49 10.58
CA TYR A 18 4.71 -10.29 9.69
C TYR A 18 5.94 -9.97 10.53
N SER A 19 7.09 -10.53 10.15
CA SER A 19 8.37 -10.16 10.71
C SER A 19 8.77 -8.75 10.28
N ASP A 20 9.72 -8.15 11.00
CA ASP A 20 10.26 -6.84 10.65
C ASP A 20 10.84 -6.80 9.22
N GLU A 21 11.46 -7.90 8.77
CA GLU A 21 12.01 -8.02 7.42
C GLU A 21 10.91 -8.11 6.35
N GLU A 22 9.83 -8.84 6.63
CA GLU A 22 8.66 -8.91 5.74
C GLU A 22 7.98 -7.55 5.62
N ILE A 23 7.84 -6.84 6.74
CA ILE A 23 7.25 -5.51 6.79
C ILE A 23 8.09 -4.51 5.99
N GLN A 24 9.42 -4.58 6.11
CA GLN A 24 10.33 -3.74 5.33
C GLN A 24 10.18 -4.02 3.82
N LYS A 25 10.15 -5.29 3.41
CA LYS A 25 9.96 -5.67 1.99
C LYS A 25 8.63 -5.18 1.44
N LEU A 26 7.54 -5.37 2.17
CA LEU A 26 6.22 -4.90 1.78
C LEU A 26 6.22 -3.38 1.61
N ARG A 27 6.74 -2.65 2.61
CA ARG A 27 6.84 -1.18 2.58
C ARG A 27 7.55 -0.67 1.32
N GLU A 28 8.68 -1.27 0.97
CA GLU A 28 9.42 -0.90 -0.24
C GLU A 28 8.64 -1.20 -1.54
N GLN A 29 7.97 -2.34 -1.61
CA GLN A 29 7.15 -2.70 -2.77
C GLN A 29 5.98 -1.73 -2.95
N TYR A 30 5.25 -1.41 -1.89
CA TYR A 30 4.14 -0.46 -1.95
C TYR A 30 4.59 0.94 -2.35
N TYR A 31 5.78 1.38 -1.96
CA TYR A 31 6.31 2.66 -2.42
C TYR A 31 6.67 2.68 -3.90
N LYS A 32 7.22 1.58 -4.44
CA LYS A 32 7.47 1.47 -5.88
C LYS A 32 6.15 1.52 -6.66
N LEU A 33 5.12 0.82 -6.17
CA LEU A 33 3.78 0.86 -6.77
C LEU A 33 3.17 2.27 -6.71
N ALA A 34 3.23 2.93 -5.56
CA ALA A 34 2.73 4.29 -5.41
C ALA A 34 3.46 5.28 -6.32
N ALA A 35 4.77 5.12 -6.54
CA ALA A 35 5.51 5.95 -7.48
C ALA A 35 4.99 5.77 -8.91
N ILE A 36 4.74 4.53 -9.34
CA ILE A 36 4.16 4.24 -10.67
C ILE A 36 2.77 4.86 -10.78
N GLU A 37 1.93 4.70 -9.75
CA GLU A 37 0.59 5.28 -9.71
C GLU A 37 0.64 6.81 -9.84
N ILE A 38 1.54 7.47 -9.11
CA ILE A 38 1.73 8.93 -9.20
C ILE A 38 2.14 9.35 -10.62
N GLU A 39 3.04 8.63 -11.28
CA GLU A 39 3.44 8.94 -12.65
C GLU A 39 2.26 8.76 -13.63
N LEU A 40 1.49 7.68 -13.48
CA LEU A 40 0.29 7.46 -14.29
C LEU A 40 -0.77 8.56 -14.07
N LEU A 41 -0.93 9.07 -12.84
CA LEU A 41 -1.82 10.19 -12.54
C LEU A 41 -1.36 11.47 -13.25
N LYS A 42 -0.06 11.78 -13.17
CA LYS A 42 0.53 12.96 -13.82
C LYS A 42 0.33 12.94 -15.34
N HIS A 43 0.42 11.77 -15.95
CA HIS A 43 0.21 11.58 -17.38
C HIS A 43 -1.27 11.45 -17.79
N GLY A 44 -2.22 11.60 -16.85
CA GLY A 44 -3.65 11.53 -17.13
C GLY A 44 -4.16 10.11 -17.47
N MET A 45 -3.34 9.09 -17.27
CA MET A 45 -3.60 7.71 -17.67
C MET A 45 -4.41 6.91 -16.64
N LEU A 46 -4.65 7.47 -15.45
CA LEU A 46 -5.32 6.78 -14.34
C LEU A 46 -6.84 6.95 -14.30
N ASN A 47 -7.41 7.77 -15.19
CA ASN A 47 -8.86 7.92 -15.30
C ASN A 47 -9.56 6.58 -15.66
N ASP A 48 -8.85 5.65 -16.32
CA ASP A 48 -9.39 4.36 -16.74
C ASP A 48 -9.16 3.22 -15.71
N LEU A 49 -8.28 3.41 -14.72
CA LEU A 49 -7.86 2.39 -13.73
C LEU A 49 -8.47 2.57 -12.33
N ARG A 50 -9.17 3.69 -12.10
CA ARG A 50 -9.72 4.09 -10.81
C ARG A 50 -10.64 3.08 -10.09
N PRO A 51 -11.37 2.16 -10.75
CA PRO A 51 -12.22 1.21 -10.01
C PRO A 51 -11.47 0.20 -9.14
N GLN A 52 -10.15 0.04 -9.29
CA GLN A 52 -9.44 -1.13 -8.75
C GLN A 52 -8.51 -0.83 -7.55
N LEU A 53 -8.17 0.43 -7.27
CA LEU A 53 -7.20 0.78 -6.22
C LEU A 53 -7.78 1.38 -4.94
N CYS A 54 -9.11 1.54 -4.85
CA CYS A 54 -9.72 1.69 -3.54
C CYS A 54 -9.58 0.34 -2.83
N LEU A 55 -8.67 0.27 -1.86
CA LEU A 55 -8.84 -0.57 -0.68
C LEU A 55 -10.23 -0.25 -0.13
N GLN A 56 -11.26 -0.90 -0.67
CA GLN A 56 -12.59 -0.88 -0.10
C GLN A 56 -12.38 -1.33 1.35
N PRO A 57 -12.71 -0.51 2.35
CA PRO A 57 -12.90 -1.08 3.67
C PRO A 57 -13.97 -2.15 3.45
N LYS A 58 -13.62 -3.42 3.65
CA LYS A 58 -14.64 -4.44 3.84
C LYS A 58 -15.37 -4.02 5.11
N GLU A 59 -16.52 -3.38 4.94
CA GLU A 59 -17.49 -3.21 6.00
C GLU A 59 -17.80 -4.61 6.54
N ILE A 60 -17.64 -4.76 7.86
CA ILE A 60 -18.03 -5.94 8.64
C ILE A 60 -19.53 -5.89 8.85
#